data_AF-A0A8D3D9X5-F1
#
_entry.id   AF-A0A8D3D9X5-F1
#
_cell.length_a   1.000
_cell.length_b   1.000
_cell.length_c   1.000
_cell.angle_alpha   90.00
_cell.angle_beta   90.00
_cell.angle_gamma   90.00
#
_symmetry.space_group_name_H-M   'P 1'
#
loop_
_entity.id
_entity.type
_entity.pdbx_description
1 polymer ?
#
loop_
_entity_poly.entity_id
_entity_poly.type
_entity_poly.pdbx_seq_one_letter_code
_entity_poly.pdbx_strand_id
1 'polypeptide(L)'
;MLIQRNRKCGAQFTQSKGIHTLERGKTTRSMVRDCVLFVNAWLWFIISMNYTTSRMFMFIHLFKGMGTQVWKKSSAIYQGEWKFGKPDGCGTYSVLLPETKEYEKKYSGMWKNGKKHGSGTYFYKNSAVYEGEWGEGNRSGWGRMYYDNGDIYEGEWMWDKSHGQGLIKYTNGNWYEGAWEDGKRNGNGKFYFSDQGQLYEGFWADGIAKCGILSDFGRDQAPKPTKYPIPPLELKEPQSVFGIDEQQQETP
;
A
#
# COMPACT_ATOMS: atom_id res chain seq x y z
N MET A 1 24.62 -0.09 0.47
CA MET A 1 23.20 -0.20 0.89
C MET A 1 22.67 1.21 1.15
N LEU A 2 21.97 1.81 0.19
CA LEU A 2 21.48 3.20 0.31
C LEU A 2 20.15 3.25 1.08
N ILE A 3 20.14 3.85 2.26
CA ILE A 3 18.90 4.06 3.02
C ILE A 3 18.21 5.32 2.51
N GLN A 4 17.28 5.16 1.55
CA GLN A 4 16.40 6.23 1.10
C GLN A 4 15.43 6.62 2.23
N ARG A 5 15.61 7.81 2.80
CA ARG A 5 14.71 8.37 3.82
C ARG A 5 13.42 8.88 3.17
N ASN A 6 12.48 7.98 2.91
CA ASN A 6 11.14 8.36 2.46
C ASN A 6 10.42 9.23 3.52
N ARG A 7 10.12 10.47 3.15
CA ARG A 7 9.29 11.37 3.98
C ARG A 7 7.86 10.82 4.01
N LYS A 8 7.50 10.08 5.06
CA LYS A 8 6.10 9.73 5.32
C LYS A 8 5.31 11.02 5.53
N CYS A 9 4.19 11.21 4.82
CA CYS A 9 3.20 12.23 5.16
C CYS A 9 2.49 11.84 6.47
N GLY A 10 3.15 12.09 7.61
CA GLY A 10 2.58 11.93 8.93
C GLY A 10 1.73 13.14 9.30
N ALA A 11 0.41 13.05 9.13
CA ALA A 11 -0.52 14.00 9.73
C ALA A 11 -0.50 13.83 11.26
N GLN A 12 0.15 14.73 11.98
CA GLN A 12 0.10 14.76 13.45
C GLN A 12 -1.28 15.23 13.91
N PHE A 13 -2.07 14.32 14.47
CA PHE A 13 -3.28 14.67 15.21
C PHE A 13 -2.92 15.15 16.61
N THR A 14 -3.16 16.43 16.89
CA THR A 14 -3.18 16.94 18.26
C THR A 14 -4.53 16.63 18.91
N GLN A 15 -4.54 15.68 19.85
CA GLN A 15 -5.72 15.43 20.68
C GLN A 15 -5.90 16.56 21.71
N SER A 16 -6.95 17.36 21.59
CA SER A 16 -7.37 18.28 22.64
C SER A 16 -8.03 17.50 23.80
N LYS A 17 -7.37 17.45 24.95
CA LYS A 17 -7.94 16.86 26.18
C LYS A 17 -9.11 17.71 26.70
N GLY A 18 -10.07 17.03 27.33
CA GLY A 18 -11.39 17.59 27.66
C GLY A 18 -11.41 18.65 28.76
N ILE A 19 -12.52 19.39 28.78
CA ILE A 19 -12.84 20.40 29.80
C ILE A 19 -13.59 19.71 30.95
N HIS A 20 -13.01 19.70 32.14
CA HIS A 20 -13.73 19.35 33.36
C HIS A 20 -14.49 20.56 33.91
N THR A 21 -15.76 20.35 34.22
CA THR A 21 -16.58 21.28 35.02
C THR A 21 -16.12 21.32 36.47
N LEU A 22 -16.01 22.52 37.05
CA LEU A 22 -16.04 22.73 38.51
C LEU A 22 -16.84 24.00 38.86
N GLU A 23 -17.47 24.00 40.02
CA GLU A 23 -18.48 24.98 40.45
C GLU A 23 -17.98 26.07 41.43
N ARG A 24 -18.67 27.23 41.41
CA ARG A 24 -18.88 28.24 42.50
C ARG A 24 -17.68 29.04 43.07
N GLY A 25 -17.81 30.37 43.06
CA GLY A 25 -17.01 31.34 43.86
C GLY A 25 -17.43 32.80 43.66
N LYS A 26 -17.20 33.70 44.63
CA LYS A 26 -17.74 35.10 44.71
C LYS A 26 -16.58 36.14 44.74
N THR A 27 -16.70 37.49 44.63
CA THR A 27 -17.84 38.44 44.71
C THR A 27 -17.50 39.81 44.03
N THR A 28 -18.41 40.80 44.11
CA THR A 28 -18.17 42.28 44.18
C THR A 28 -17.54 43.09 43.02
N ARG A 29 -18.42 43.77 42.25
CA ARG A 29 -18.63 45.24 42.15
C ARG A 29 -17.46 46.24 41.87
N SER A 30 -17.53 46.85 40.66
CA SER A 30 -17.34 48.31 40.34
C SER A 30 -16.01 48.88 39.81
N MET A 31 -16.14 49.62 38.69
CA MET A 31 -15.33 50.75 38.14
C MET A 31 -13.81 50.60 37.94
N VAL A 32 -13.36 50.72 36.67
CA VAL A 32 -12.58 51.87 36.14
C VAL A 32 -12.93 52.05 34.64
N ARG A 33 -12.72 53.27 34.12
CA ARG A 33 -13.10 53.79 32.80
C ARG A 33 -11.95 53.74 31.77
N ASP A 34 -12.35 53.80 30.48
CA ASP A 34 -11.67 54.42 29.33
C ASP A 34 -10.29 53.94 28.84
N CYS A 35 -10.27 53.34 27.62
CA CYS A 35 -9.21 53.55 26.61
C CYS A 35 -9.71 53.26 25.17
N VAL A 36 -10.22 54.32 24.54
CA VAL A 36 -10.23 54.73 23.11
C VAL A 36 -9.85 53.71 22.00
N LEU A 37 -10.86 53.37 21.19
CA LEU A 37 -10.96 53.31 19.70
C LEU A 37 -9.76 52.92 18.80
N PHE A 38 -9.98 51.94 17.90
CA PHE A 38 -9.87 51.99 16.40
C PHE A 38 -10.31 50.58 15.86
N VAL A 39 -11.52 50.34 15.33
CA VAL A 39 -12.00 50.57 13.93
C VAL A 39 -11.20 49.72 12.91
N ASN A 40 -11.71 48.72 12.16
CA ASN A 40 -12.99 48.45 11.45
C ASN A 40 -13.40 46.96 11.55
N ALA A 41 -14.66 46.47 11.43
CA ALA A 41 -15.86 46.90 10.69
C ALA A 41 -16.05 46.38 9.24
N TRP A 42 -15.76 45.09 8.97
CA TRP A 42 -16.33 44.26 7.89
C TRP A 42 -16.51 42.83 8.48
N LEU A 43 -17.58 42.06 8.33
CA LEU A 43 -18.78 42.16 7.47
C LEU A 43 -19.99 41.54 8.20
N TRP A 44 -20.79 42.35 8.92
CA TRP A 44 -22.16 41.97 9.32
C TRP A 44 -23.13 42.52 8.28
N PHE A 45 -23.39 41.75 7.22
CA PHE A 45 -24.41 42.08 6.22
C PHE A 45 -25.08 40.80 5.68
N ILE A 46 -25.92 40.19 6.51
CA ILE A 46 -26.93 39.22 6.08
C ILE A 46 -28.28 39.70 6.62
N ILE A 47 -28.93 40.59 5.87
CA ILE A 47 -30.35 40.89 6.02
C ILE A 47 -31.00 40.71 4.65
N SER A 48 -31.94 39.77 4.60
CA SER A 48 -33.11 39.72 3.73
C SER A 48 -33.09 40.53 2.42
N MET A 49 -32.85 39.86 1.29
CA MET A 49 -33.46 40.24 0.01
C MET A 49 -33.98 39.01 -0.74
N ASN A 50 -35.08 39.21 -1.44
CA ASN A 50 -35.95 38.15 -1.96
C ASN A 50 -35.41 37.41 -3.19
N TYR A 51 -36.03 36.26 -3.45
CA TYR A 51 -35.92 35.54 -4.71
C TYR A 51 -36.18 36.46 -5.91
N THR A 52 -35.18 36.63 -6.78
CA THR A 52 -35.36 36.55 -8.24
C THR A 52 -34.00 36.40 -8.92
N THR A 53 -34.02 35.57 -9.96
CA THR A 53 -32.92 35.25 -10.89
C THR A 53 -31.94 36.39 -11.18
N SER A 54 -30.71 36.30 -10.65
CA SER A 54 -29.54 36.77 -11.39
C SER A 54 -28.28 35.98 -11.04
N ARG A 55 -27.46 35.75 -12.07
CA ARG A 55 -26.22 34.97 -12.09
C ARG A 55 -25.43 34.97 -10.78
N MET A 56 -25.45 33.83 -10.09
CA MET A 56 -24.41 33.49 -9.14
C MET A 56 -23.09 33.35 -9.92
N PHE A 57 -22.27 34.40 -9.91
CA PHE A 57 -20.94 34.37 -10.52
C PHE A 57 -20.10 33.31 -9.80
N MET A 58 -20.00 32.14 -10.42
CA MET A 58 -19.16 31.04 -9.96
C MET A 58 -17.70 31.48 -10.10
N PHE A 59 -17.14 32.04 -9.04
CA PHE A 59 -15.71 32.35 -8.94
C PHE A 59 -14.92 31.04 -8.98
N ILE A 60 -14.53 30.61 -10.18
CA ILE A 60 -13.56 29.55 -10.40
C ILE A 60 -12.16 30.12 -10.08
N HIS A 61 -11.93 30.43 -8.81
CA HIS A 61 -10.58 30.46 -8.30
C HIS A 61 -10.07 29.02 -8.35
N LEU A 62 -9.17 28.76 -9.30
CA LEU A 62 -8.48 27.48 -9.39
C LEU A 62 -7.62 27.30 -8.13
N PHE A 63 -8.20 26.65 -7.11
CA PHE A 63 -7.56 26.44 -5.81
C PHE A 63 -6.13 25.91 -6.00
N LYS A 64 -5.19 26.66 -5.44
CA LYS A 64 -3.78 26.30 -5.28
C LYS A 64 -3.47 26.26 -3.79
N GLY A 65 -2.78 25.23 -3.32
CA GLY A 65 -2.44 25.03 -1.91
C GLY A 65 -3.43 24.12 -1.18
N MET A 66 -3.39 24.14 0.15
CA MET A 66 -4.16 23.23 1.01
C MET A 66 -5.67 23.50 0.95
N GLY A 67 -6.47 22.44 0.86
CA GLY A 67 -7.93 22.56 0.82
C GLY A 67 -8.67 21.25 1.10
N THR A 68 -9.93 21.38 1.50
CA THR A 68 -10.87 20.26 1.68
C THR A 68 -11.98 20.35 0.63
N GLN A 69 -12.28 19.24 -0.06
CA GLN A 69 -13.45 19.14 -0.94
C GLN A 69 -14.32 17.97 -0.52
N VAL A 70 -15.64 18.20 -0.44
CA VAL A 70 -16.66 17.20 -0.15
C VAL A 70 -17.57 17.03 -1.37
N TRP A 71 -17.64 15.82 -1.92
CA TRP A 71 -18.52 15.49 -3.04
C TRP A 71 -19.82 14.89 -2.52
N LYS A 72 -20.88 15.71 -2.44
CA LYS A 72 -22.20 15.31 -1.91
C LYS A 72 -22.82 14.08 -2.62
N LYS A 73 -22.53 13.86 -3.90
CA LYS A 73 -23.09 12.74 -4.69
C LYS A 73 -22.44 11.38 -4.39
N SER A 74 -21.15 11.37 -4.05
CA SER A 74 -20.39 10.13 -3.77
C SER A 74 -20.07 9.97 -2.28
N SER A 75 -20.54 10.90 -1.44
CA SER A 75 -20.22 11.03 -0.02
C SER A 75 -18.71 10.94 0.28
N ALA A 76 -17.89 11.43 -0.64
CA ALA A 76 -16.43 11.38 -0.55
C ALA A 76 -15.87 12.72 -0.07
N ILE A 77 -14.73 12.65 0.62
CA ILE A 77 -13.97 13.82 1.06
C ILE A 77 -12.50 13.66 0.66
N TYR A 78 -11.90 14.76 0.20
CA TYR A 78 -10.46 14.89 0.01
C TYR A 78 -9.94 16.03 0.89
N GLN A 79 -8.80 15.80 1.52
CA GLN A 79 -8.07 16.79 2.31
C GLN A 79 -6.59 16.74 1.91
N GLY A 80 -6.06 17.83 1.39
CA GLY A 80 -4.67 17.88 0.92
C GLY A 80 -4.39 19.06 0.01
N GLU A 81 -3.30 18.94 -0.74
CA GLU A 81 -2.86 19.95 -1.70
C GLU A 81 -3.70 19.92 -3.00
N TRP A 82 -3.97 21.12 -3.52
CA TRP A 82 -4.68 21.37 -4.75
C TRP A 82 -3.82 22.18 -5.72
N LYS A 83 -4.00 21.89 -7.01
CA LYS A 83 -3.44 22.68 -8.10
C LYS A 83 -4.39 22.63 -9.29
N PHE A 84 -4.73 23.79 -9.84
CA PHE A 84 -5.64 23.91 -10.97
C PHE A 84 -6.98 23.16 -10.76
N GLY A 85 -7.53 23.23 -9.54
CA GLY A 85 -8.81 22.59 -9.21
C GLY A 85 -8.79 21.06 -9.18
N LYS A 86 -7.59 20.45 -9.06
CA LYS A 86 -7.41 19.00 -8.90
C LYS A 86 -6.47 18.69 -7.71
N PRO A 87 -6.61 17.52 -7.07
CA PRO A 87 -5.60 16.98 -6.15
C PRO A 87 -4.21 16.89 -6.81
N ASP A 88 -3.22 17.54 -6.22
CA ASP A 88 -1.83 17.59 -6.72
C ASP A 88 -0.91 17.94 -5.55
N GLY A 89 -0.01 17.04 -5.17
CA GLY A 89 0.74 17.10 -3.90
C GLY A 89 0.27 16.02 -2.91
N CYS A 90 0.54 16.19 -1.60
CA CYS A 90 0.14 15.21 -0.60
C CYS A 90 -1.34 15.37 -0.18
N GLY A 91 -2.06 14.26 -0.02
CA GLY A 91 -3.46 14.30 0.38
C GLY A 91 -4.08 12.96 0.77
N THR A 92 -5.16 13.05 1.55
CA THR A 92 -5.98 11.92 1.99
C THR A 92 -7.36 11.97 1.33
N TYR A 93 -7.83 10.81 0.87
CA TYR A 93 -9.17 10.60 0.33
C TYR A 93 -9.92 9.56 1.18
N SER A 94 -11.11 9.92 1.61
CA SER A 94 -11.98 9.11 2.48
C SER A 94 -13.41 9.09 1.95
N VAL A 95 -14.17 8.07 2.31
CA VAL A 95 -15.57 7.86 1.89
C VAL A 95 -16.43 7.65 3.13
N LEU A 96 -17.59 8.30 3.18
CA LEU A 96 -18.56 8.13 4.26
C LEU A 96 -19.21 6.74 4.18
N LEU A 97 -19.15 5.97 5.27
CA LEU A 97 -19.86 4.70 5.39
C LEU A 97 -21.34 4.95 5.72
N PRO A 98 -22.29 4.42 4.91
CA PRO A 98 -23.72 4.61 5.18
C PRO A 98 -24.20 3.99 6.49
N GLU A 99 -23.53 2.95 6.97
CA GLU A 99 -23.88 2.17 8.16
C GLU A 99 -23.47 2.92 9.44
N THR A 100 -22.18 3.24 9.60
CA THR A 100 -21.64 3.90 10.81
C THR A 100 -21.79 5.42 10.81
N LYS A 101 -22.03 6.04 9.64
CA LYS A 101 -21.93 7.50 9.40
C LYS A 101 -20.54 8.08 9.64
N GLU A 102 -19.50 7.26 9.66
CA GLU A 102 -18.10 7.68 9.80
C GLU A 102 -17.37 7.70 8.46
N TYR A 103 -16.29 8.48 8.36
CA TYR A 103 -15.45 8.53 7.15
C TYR A 103 -14.34 7.48 7.21
N GLU A 104 -14.41 6.51 6.31
CA GLU A 104 -13.35 5.51 6.13
C GLU A 104 -12.27 6.05 5.17
N LYS A 105 -11.01 6.05 5.61
CA LYS A 105 -9.87 6.40 4.76
C LYS A 105 -9.69 5.36 3.67
N LYS A 106 -9.64 5.77 2.40
CA LYS A 106 -9.40 4.89 1.24
C LYS A 106 -8.03 5.08 0.60
N TYR A 107 -7.48 6.28 0.61
CA TYR A 107 -6.11 6.54 0.15
C TYR A 107 -5.44 7.64 0.97
N SER A 108 -4.13 7.52 1.19
CA SER A 108 -3.29 8.57 1.77
C SER A 108 -1.92 8.52 1.12
N GLY A 109 -1.52 9.59 0.45
CA GLY A 109 -0.27 9.60 -0.30
C GLY A 109 -0.18 10.78 -1.26
N MET A 110 0.70 10.66 -2.25
CA MET A 110 0.89 11.68 -3.26
C MET A 110 -0.21 11.61 -4.35
N TRP A 111 -0.51 12.77 -4.92
CA TRP A 111 -1.48 12.99 -5.98
C TRP A 111 -0.85 13.82 -7.10
N LYS A 112 -1.33 13.62 -8.33
CA LYS A 112 -0.95 14.42 -9.49
C LYS A 112 -2.13 14.52 -10.44
N ASN A 113 -2.51 15.73 -10.84
CA ASN A 113 -3.64 15.99 -11.75
C ASN A 113 -4.95 15.24 -11.39
N GLY A 114 -5.22 15.02 -10.10
CA GLY A 114 -6.41 14.31 -9.61
C GLY A 114 -6.32 12.79 -9.58
N LYS A 115 -5.15 12.21 -9.86
CA LYS A 115 -4.88 10.77 -9.78
C LYS A 115 -3.91 10.45 -8.63
N LYS A 116 -4.01 9.25 -8.07
CA LYS A 116 -3.00 8.67 -7.17
C LYS A 116 -1.66 8.59 -7.92
N HIS A 117 -0.58 9.04 -7.29
CA HIS A 117 0.76 9.08 -7.89
C HIS A 117 1.84 8.96 -6.82
N GLY A 118 3.09 8.63 -7.19
CA GLY A 118 4.21 8.55 -6.25
C GLY A 118 3.95 7.55 -5.12
N SER A 119 4.52 7.77 -3.94
CA SER A 119 4.26 6.90 -2.79
C SER A 119 2.87 7.13 -2.17
N GLY A 120 2.16 6.06 -1.86
CA GLY A 120 0.88 6.14 -1.16
C GLY A 120 0.36 4.80 -0.63
N THR A 121 -0.48 4.87 0.40
CA THR A 121 -1.18 3.73 0.99
C THR A 121 -2.65 3.75 0.57
N TYR A 122 -3.16 2.61 0.09
CA TYR A 122 -4.57 2.41 -0.24
C TYR A 122 -5.18 1.33 0.66
N PHE A 123 -6.37 1.60 1.16
CA PHE A 123 -7.10 0.75 2.10
C PHE A 123 -8.34 0.18 1.39
N TYR A 124 -8.37 -1.15 1.22
CA TYR A 124 -9.48 -1.86 0.61
C TYR A 124 -10.55 -2.21 1.66
N LYS A 125 -11.78 -2.54 1.22
CA LYS A 125 -12.91 -2.82 2.13
C LYS A 125 -12.67 -4.04 3.04
N ASN A 126 -11.90 -5.03 2.59
CA ASN A 126 -11.70 -6.29 3.30
C ASN A 126 -10.48 -6.27 4.24
N SER A 127 -10.13 -5.11 4.83
CA SER A 127 -8.89 -4.92 5.60
C SER A 127 -7.56 -5.09 4.84
N ALA A 128 -7.60 -5.51 3.56
CA ALA A 128 -6.42 -5.53 2.69
C ALA A 128 -5.85 -4.11 2.49
N VAL A 129 -4.53 -4.00 2.39
CA VAL A 129 -3.81 -2.72 2.28
C VAL A 129 -2.71 -2.83 1.22
N TYR A 130 -2.59 -1.81 0.37
CA TYR A 130 -1.42 -1.64 -0.49
C TYR A 130 -0.57 -0.47 0.02
N GLU A 131 0.73 -0.68 0.18
CA GLU A 131 1.74 0.34 0.48
C GLU A 131 2.79 0.34 -0.63
N GLY A 132 2.86 1.39 -1.45
CA GLY A 132 3.82 1.39 -2.55
C GLY A 132 3.71 2.58 -3.48
N GLU A 133 4.26 2.42 -4.67
CA GLU A 133 4.28 3.41 -5.73
C GLU A 133 3.03 3.38 -6.63
N TRP A 134 2.67 4.56 -7.15
CA TRP A 134 1.46 4.79 -7.95
C TRP A 134 1.77 5.61 -9.21
N GLY A 135 1.17 5.20 -10.32
CA GLY A 135 1.37 5.78 -11.65
C GLY A 135 0.03 5.87 -12.38
N GLU A 136 -0.34 7.09 -12.80
CA GLU A 136 -1.59 7.36 -13.52
C GLU A 136 -2.86 6.79 -12.87
N GLY A 137 -2.87 6.65 -11.54
CA GLY A 137 -3.99 6.13 -10.74
C GLY A 137 -3.91 4.65 -10.37
N ASN A 138 -2.96 3.89 -10.93
CA ASN A 138 -2.79 2.45 -10.76
C ASN A 138 -1.52 2.15 -9.95
N ARG A 139 -1.41 0.96 -9.34
CA ARG A 139 -0.17 0.49 -8.71
C ARG A 139 0.91 0.29 -9.78
N SER A 140 2.11 0.79 -9.52
CA SER A 140 3.23 0.75 -10.48
C SER A 140 4.56 0.99 -9.76
N GLY A 141 5.64 0.31 -10.13
CA GLY A 141 6.91 0.41 -9.40
C GLY A 141 6.93 -0.54 -8.20
N TRP A 142 7.71 -0.25 -7.16
CA TRP A 142 7.81 -1.16 -6.02
C TRP A 142 6.62 -0.98 -5.05
N GLY A 143 6.10 -2.09 -4.53
CA GLY A 143 5.04 -2.03 -3.53
C GLY A 143 4.75 -3.35 -2.81
N ARG A 144 4.20 -3.21 -1.61
CA ARG A 144 3.74 -4.28 -0.74
C ARG A 144 2.21 -4.32 -0.70
N MET A 145 1.65 -5.50 -0.84
CA MET A 145 0.21 -5.76 -0.72
C MET A 145 -0.01 -6.76 0.42
N TYR A 146 -0.73 -6.34 1.45
CA TYR A 146 -1.27 -7.19 2.49
C TYR A 146 -2.69 -7.57 2.05
N TYR A 147 -2.93 -8.86 1.80
CA TYR A 147 -4.23 -9.38 1.37
C TYR A 147 -5.15 -9.64 2.57
N ASP A 148 -6.45 -9.75 2.30
CA ASP A 148 -7.48 -9.98 3.31
C ASP A 148 -7.45 -11.39 3.90
N ASN A 149 -6.99 -12.36 3.11
CA ASN A 149 -6.67 -13.70 3.57
C ASN A 149 -5.39 -13.77 4.45
N GLY A 150 -4.64 -12.67 4.60
CA GLY A 150 -3.40 -12.58 5.37
C GLY A 150 -2.10 -12.84 4.59
N ASP A 151 -2.18 -13.17 3.30
CA ASP A 151 -0.99 -13.31 2.45
C ASP A 151 -0.33 -11.93 2.24
N ILE A 152 0.98 -11.91 1.98
CA ILE A 152 1.75 -10.67 1.77
C ILE A 152 2.59 -10.80 0.51
N TYR A 153 2.33 -9.95 -0.50
CA TYR A 153 3.20 -9.78 -1.67
C TYR A 153 4.10 -8.54 -1.49
N GLU A 154 5.36 -8.66 -1.87
CA GLU A 154 6.37 -7.60 -1.93
C GLU A 154 7.14 -7.69 -3.25
N GLY A 155 7.08 -6.66 -4.09
CA GLY A 155 7.76 -6.71 -5.39
C GLY A 155 7.37 -5.58 -6.31
N GLU A 156 7.71 -5.76 -7.58
CA GLU A 156 7.34 -4.82 -8.63
C GLU A 156 5.87 -4.96 -9.05
N TRP A 157 5.30 -3.84 -9.51
CA TRP A 157 3.94 -3.70 -9.99
C TRP A 157 3.92 -2.96 -11.32
N MET A 158 3.00 -3.35 -12.20
CA MET A 158 2.71 -2.64 -13.44
C MET A 158 1.21 -2.70 -13.74
N TRP A 159 0.58 -1.55 -13.96
CA TRP A 159 -0.85 -1.42 -14.28
C TRP A 159 -1.77 -2.25 -13.37
N ASP A 160 -1.61 -2.08 -12.05
CA ASP A 160 -2.36 -2.79 -11.00
C ASP A 160 -2.12 -4.32 -10.88
N LYS A 161 -1.14 -4.88 -11.60
CA LYS A 161 -0.74 -6.29 -11.51
C LYS A 161 0.68 -6.43 -10.95
N SER A 162 0.98 -7.56 -10.29
CA SER A 162 2.37 -7.91 -9.97
C SER A 162 3.14 -8.21 -11.25
N HIS A 163 4.40 -7.77 -11.29
CA HIS A 163 5.29 -7.85 -12.45
C HIS A 163 6.74 -7.94 -11.98
N GLY A 164 7.71 -8.09 -12.88
CA GLY A 164 9.13 -8.04 -12.56
C GLY A 164 9.56 -9.11 -11.54
N GLN A 165 10.35 -8.74 -10.56
CA GLN A 165 10.69 -9.60 -9.42
C GLN A 165 9.77 -9.34 -8.22
N GLY A 166 9.36 -10.41 -7.54
CA GLY A 166 8.50 -10.32 -6.37
C GLY A 166 8.49 -11.57 -5.51
N LEU A 167 8.20 -11.36 -4.23
CA LEU A 167 8.09 -12.37 -3.20
C LEU A 167 6.66 -12.36 -2.64
N ILE A 168 6.02 -13.52 -2.54
CA ILE A 168 4.74 -13.70 -1.83
C ILE A 168 4.91 -14.69 -0.69
N LYS A 169 4.51 -14.28 0.52
CA LYS A 169 4.38 -15.13 1.70
C LYS A 169 2.92 -15.49 1.86
N TYR A 170 2.64 -16.79 1.95
CA TYR A 170 1.31 -17.31 2.20
C TYR A 170 1.09 -17.49 3.70
N THR A 171 -0.15 -17.38 4.15
CA THR A 171 -0.56 -17.59 5.55
C THR A 171 -0.25 -18.98 6.10
N ASN A 172 -0.11 -19.99 5.25
CA ASN A 172 0.32 -21.34 5.65
C ASN A 172 1.84 -21.45 5.94
N GLY A 173 2.59 -20.35 5.83
CA GLY A 173 4.04 -20.29 6.05
C GLY A 173 4.88 -20.47 4.80
N ASN A 174 4.31 -21.01 3.71
CA ASN A 174 5.03 -21.22 2.46
C ASN A 174 5.28 -19.87 1.76
N TRP A 175 6.29 -19.79 0.90
CA TRP A 175 6.54 -18.58 0.12
C TRP A 175 7.07 -18.90 -1.28
N TYR A 176 6.87 -17.94 -2.18
CA TYR A 176 7.48 -17.94 -3.51
C TYR A 176 8.26 -16.64 -3.70
N GLU A 177 9.44 -16.74 -4.29
CA GLU A 177 10.23 -15.62 -4.78
C GLU A 177 10.64 -15.86 -6.24
N GLY A 178 10.63 -14.84 -7.08
CA GLY A 178 11.04 -14.95 -8.46
C GLY A 178 10.28 -14.02 -9.38
N ALA A 179 10.22 -14.40 -10.65
CA ALA A 179 9.64 -13.59 -11.70
C ALA A 179 8.09 -13.65 -11.73
N TRP A 180 7.49 -12.51 -12.08
CA TRP A 180 6.05 -12.28 -12.19
C TRP A 180 5.70 -11.55 -13.48
N GLU A 181 4.57 -11.92 -14.07
CA GLU A 181 3.98 -11.24 -15.21
C GLU A 181 2.46 -11.28 -15.14
N ASP A 182 1.81 -10.15 -15.44
CA ASP A 182 0.35 -10.02 -15.48
C ASP A 182 -0.40 -10.57 -14.25
N GLY A 183 0.19 -10.45 -13.05
CA GLY A 183 -0.42 -10.92 -11.81
C GLY A 183 -0.14 -12.39 -11.47
N LYS A 184 0.65 -13.08 -12.30
CA LYS A 184 0.97 -14.51 -12.18
C LYS A 184 2.48 -14.71 -12.03
N ARG A 185 2.88 -15.84 -11.43
CA ARG A 185 4.28 -16.30 -11.45
C ARG A 185 4.62 -16.70 -12.90
N ASN A 186 5.65 -16.08 -13.48
CA ASN A 186 6.06 -16.35 -14.86
C ASN A 186 7.57 -16.11 -15.00
N GLY A 187 8.30 -17.07 -15.56
CA GLY A 187 9.77 -17.08 -15.55
C GLY A 187 10.37 -17.92 -14.42
N ASN A 188 11.65 -17.68 -14.10
CA ASN A 188 12.37 -18.42 -13.08
C ASN A 188 11.97 -18.00 -11.65
N GLY A 189 12.05 -18.93 -10.70
CA GLY A 189 11.75 -18.66 -9.29
C GLY A 189 12.06 -19.82 -8.34
N LYS A 190 11.65 -19.66 -7.09
CA LYS A 190 11.81 -20.60 -5.99
C LYS A 190 10.53 -20.63 -5.15
N PHE A 191 10.00 -21.82 -4.88
CA PHE A 191 8.87 -22.05 -3.99
C PHE A 191 9.30 -22.90 -2.81
N TYR A 192 9.06 -22.42 -1.60
CA TYR A 192 9.49 -23.05 -0.37
C TYR A 192 8.27 -23.62 0.37
N PHE A 193 8.27 -24.94 0.52
CA PHE A 193 7.31 -25.70 1.31
C PHE A 193 7.81 -25.77 2.75
N SER A 194 7.51 -24.72 3.51
CA SER A 194 7.93 -24.53 4.90
C SER A 194 7.43 -25.63 5.84
N ASP A 195 6.27 -26.20 5.54
CA ASP A 195 5.63 -27.27 6.31
C ASP A 195 6.33 -28.62 6.11
N GLN A 196 6.82 -28.88 4.88
CA GLN A 196 7.47 -30.12 4.49
C GLN A 196 9.01 -30.07 4.56
N GLY A 197 9.59 -28.86 4.67
CA GLY A 197 11.02 -28.64 4.60
C GLY A 197 11.60 -28.95 3.22
N GLN A 198 10.97 -28.40 2.17
CA GLN A 198 11.37 -28.62 0.77
C GLN A 198 11.41 -27.31 -0.02
N LEU A 199 12.29 -27.27 -1.01
CA LEU A 199 12.46 -26.18 -1.97
C LEU A 199 12.22 -26.74 -3.38
N TYR A 200 11.38 -26.07 -4.16
CA TYR A 200 11.25 -26.26 -5.60
C TYR A 200 11.83 -25.03 -6.32
N GLU A 201 12.86 -25.23 -7.14
CA GLU A 201 13.50 -24.20 -7.97
C GLU A 201 13.34 -24.54 -9.45
N GLY A 202 12.87 -23.60 -10.27
CA GLY A 202 12.53 -23.92 -11.66
C GLY A 202 11.93 -22.77 -12.47
N PHE A 203 11.09 -23.13 -13.42
CA PHE A 203 10.40 -22.23 -14.35
C PHE A 203 8.87 -22.33 -14.20
N TRP A 204 8.20 -21.19 -14.14
CA TRP A 204 6.75 -21.05 -14.12
C TRP A 204 6.25 -20.41 -15.42
N ALA A 205 5.07 -20.81 -15.88
CA ALA A 205 4.30 -20.07 -16.86
C ALA A 205 2.82 -20.07 -16.48
N ASP A 206 2.17 -18.92 -16.61
CA ASP A 206 0.78 -18.70 -16.19
C ASP A 206 0.47 -19.09 -14.73
N GLY A 207 1.44 -18.93 -13.83
CA GLY A 207 1.30 -19.32 -12.42
C GLY A 207 1.52 -20.81 -12.15
N ILE A 208 1.73 -21.63 -13.19
CA ILE A 208 1.92 -23.09 -13.11
C ILE A 208 3.40 -23.42 -13.32
N ALA A 209 3.98 -24.19 -12.38
CA ALA A 209 5.34 -24.71 -12.52
C ALA A 209 5.43 -25.68 -13.72
N LYS A 210 6.49 -25.57 -14.54
CA LYS A 210 6.66 -26.36 -15.77
C LYS A 210 7.79 -27.38 -15.67
N CYS A 211 8.96 -26.94 -15.21
CA CYS A 211 10.13 -27.77 -14.97
C CYS A 211 10.97 -27.16 -13.84
N GLY A 212 11.74 -27.99 -13.14
CA GLY A 212 12.50 -27.57 -11.97
C GLY A 212 13.04 -28.76 -11.17
N ILE A 213 13.79 -28.44 -10.13
CA ILE A 213 14.38 -29.37 -9.17
C ILE A 213 13.63 -29.21 -7.85
N LEU A 214 13.19 -30.32 -7.27
CA LEU A 214 12.72 -30.39 -5.89
C LEU A 214 13.87 -30.93 -5.02
N SER A 215 14.21 -30.23 -3.94
CA SER A 215 15.25 -30.61 -2.99
C SER A 215 14.77 -30.42 -1.55
N ASP A 216 15.34 -31.14 -0.60
CA ASP A 216 15.08 -30.89 0.81
C ASP A 216 15.73 -29.56 1.25
N PHE A 217 15.03 -28.80 2.10
CA PHE A 217 15.43 -27.50 2.61
C PHE A 217 14.91 -27.32 4.04
N GLY A 218 15.80 -27.40 5.05
CA GLY A 218 15.40 -27.27 6.46
C GLY A 218 14.49 -28.40 6.97
N ARG A 219 14.58 -29.60 6.37
CA ARG A 219 13.75 -30.78 6.70
C ARG A 219 13.77 -31.15 8.19
N ASP A 220 14.90 -30.98 8.86
CA ASP A 220 15.03 -31.28 10.30
C ASP A 220 14.31 -30.27 11.21
N GLN A 221 13.95 -29.09 10.69
CA GLN A 221 13.16 -28.06 11.39
C GLN A 221 11.71 -27.99 10.90
N ALA A 222 11.32 -28.81 9.92
CA ALA A 222 9.99 -28.76 9.33
C ALA A 222 8.91 -29.28 10.31
N PRO A 223 7.72 -28.67 10.36
CA PRO A 223 6.60 -29.18 11.16
C PRO A 223 6.10 -30.56 10.75
N LYS A 224 6.19 -30.90 9.45
CA LYS A 224 5.66 -32.14 8.85
C LYS A 224 6.61 -32.63 7.74
N PRO A 225 7.85 -33.02 8.06
CA PRO A 225 8.84 -33.42 7.07
C PRO A 225 8.37 -34.62 6.25
N THR A 226 8.84 -34.70 5.01
CA THR A 226 8.66 -35.88 4.15
C THR A 226 9.18 -37.15 4.84
N LYS A 227 8.53 -38.29 4.59
CA LYS A 227 8.89 -39.58 5.24
C LYS A 227 10.34 -39.99 4.96
N TYR A 228 10.84 -39.71 3.76
CA TYR A 228 12.19 -40.00 3.32
C TYR A 228 12.82 -38.74 2.73
N PRO A 229 14.14 -38.53 2.89
CA PRO A 229 14.82 -37.45 2.20
C PRO A 229 14.76 -37.66 0.68
N ILE A 230 14.85 -36.58 -0.08
CA ILE A 230 15.06 -36.66 -1.52
C ILE A 230 16.48 -37.21 -1.73
N PRO A 231 16.65 -38.37 -2.39
CA PRO A 231 17.97 -38.96 -2.60
C PRO A 231 18.80 -38.06 -3.53
N PRO A 232 20.13 -37.95 -3.32
CA PRO A 232 21.01 -37.27 -4.26
C PRO A 232 20.91 -37.96 -5.63
N LEU A 233 20.72 -37.16 -6.68
CA LEU A 233 20.63 -37.66 -8.05
C LEU A 233 22.03 -37.81 -8.65
N GLU A 234 22.60 -39.00 -8.53
CA GLU A 234 23.93 -39.34 -9.02
C GLU A 234 23.86 -40.43 -10.09
N LEU A 235 24.74 -40.37 -11.09
CA LEU A 235 24.97 -41.48 -12.01
C LEU A 235 25.72 -42.57 -11.24
N LYS A 236 25.12 -43.76 -11.09
CA LYS A 236 25.79 -44.90 -10.45
C LYS A 236 27.10 -45.28 -11.13
N GLU A 237 27.13 -45.20 -12.46
CA GLU A 237 28.26 -45.55 -13.30
C GLU A 237 28.37 -44.55 -14.46
N PRO A 238 28.97 -43.37 -14.26
CA PRO A 238 29.12 -42.41 -15.35
C PRO A 238 30.05 -42.95 -16.46
N GLN A 239 31.05 -43.77 -16.10
CA GLN A 239 32.01 -44.31 -17.07
C GLN A 239 31.42 -45.34 -18.04
N SER A 240 30.46 -46.18 -17.62
CA SER A 240 29.82 -47.17 -18.51
C SER A 240 28.94 -46.50 -19.58
N VAL A 241 28.44 -45.27 -19.33
CA VAL A 241 27.74 -44.45 -20.34
C VAL A 241 28.69 -43.96 -21.45
N PHE A 242 29.96 -43.72 -21.14
CA PHE A 242 30.94 -43.23 -22.12
C PHE A 242 31.57 -44.34 -22.98
N GLY A 243 31.24 -45.62 -22.73
CA GLY A 243 31.77 -46.74 -23.52
C GLY A 243 33.28 -46.91 -23.46
N ILE A 244 33.92 -46.36 -22.41
CA ILE A 244 35.35 -46.48 -22.18
C ILE A 244 35.57 -47.82 -21.48
N ASP A 245 35.58 -48.91 -22.25
CA ASP A 245 36.18 -50.15 -21.78
C ASP A 245 37.67 -49.86 -21.50
N GLU A 246 38.05 -49.86 -20.22
CA GLU A 246 39.46 -49.92 -19.81
C GLU A 246 40.02 -51.31 -20.16
N GLN A 247 40.19 -51.57 -21.47
CA GLN A 247 40.93 -52.73 -21.95
C GLN A 247 42.41 -52.55 -21.62
N GLN A 248 42.76 -53.08 -20.45
CA GLN A 248 44.03 -53.73 -20.14
C GLN A 248 45.23 -53.27 -20.97
N GLN A 249 45.92 -52.22 -20.51
CA GLN A 249 47.34 -52.10 -20.80
C GLN A 249 48.13 -52.93 -19.79
N GLU A 250 48.10 -54.26 -19.99
CA GLU A 250 49.04 -55.17 -19.36
C GLU A 250 50.39 -55.14 -20.10
N THR A 251 51.49 -55.03 -19.33
CA THR A 251 52.88 -55.41 -19.69
C THR A 251 53.61 -54.53 -20.73
N PRO A 252 54.97 -54.54 -20.82
CA PRO A 252 55.97 -55.47 -20.23
C PRO A 252 56.11 -55.41 -18.71
#